data_AF-A0A7C1PZA6-F1
#
_entry.id   AF-A0A7C1PZA6-F1
#
_cell.length_a   1.000
_cell.length_b   1.000
_cell.length_c   1.000
_cell.angle_alpha   90.00
_cell.angle_beta   90.00
_cell.angle_gamma   90.00
#
_symmetry.space_group_name_H-M   'P 1'
#
loop_
_entity.id
_entity.type
_entity.pdbx_description
1 polymer ?
#
loop_
_entity_poly.entity_id
_entity_poly.type
_entity_poly.pdbx_seq_one_letter_code
_entity_poly.pdbx_strand_id
1 'polypeptide(L)'
;MAEQVRTLLVVDPSGLERMVPLDRDVFTLGRDPSCTIRIDSPYVSRQHARIELGPGGPVFVDLGSRNGSLVDGQRVQGVVPLAPGSVIRIADVTIRCLAEGPAEPTTRVFALPAAEGEAPDDRLRLDVQNHEVWTGARRLERRLSSQEFELLRLLYENRDRVCSSQELGDAIWGVGNWDRDMLHRLVYRLKRKLEPDPEKPRYIQTVPWIGYRVTP
;
A
#
# COMPACT_ATOMS: atom_id res chain seq x y z
N MET A 1 29.96 -2.87 -18.06
CA MET A 1 29.07 -4.03 -17.82
C MET A 1 27.67 -3.48 -17.65
N ALA A 2 26.66 -3.98 -18.38
CA ALA A 2 25.31 -3.46 -18.27
C ALA A 2 24.76 -3.74 -16.87
N GLU A 3 24.26 -2.69 -16.21
CA GLU A 3 23.69 -2.77 -14.88
C GLU A 3 22.33 -3.47 -14.97
N GLN A 4 22.21 -4.68 -14.40
CA GLN A 4 20.99 -5.49 -14.46
C GLN A 4 20.28 -5.47 -13.12
N VAL A 5 18.94 -5.55 -13.14
CA VAL A 5 18.14 -5.66 -11.91
C VAL A 5 18.45 -6.98 -11.22
N ARG A 6 18.82 -6.92 -9.94
CA ARG A 6 19.11 -8.10 -9.11
C ARG A 6 18.19 -8.22 -7.91
N THR A 7 17.50 -7.15 -7.54
CA THR A 7 16.65 -7.12 -6.35
C THR A 7 15.39 -6.32 -6.62
N LEU A 8 14.28 -6.81 -6.08
CA LEU A 8 13.00 -6.11 -6.08
C LEU A 8 12.73 -5.57 -4.67
N LEU A 9 12.57 -4.27 -4.55
CA LEU A 9 12.05 -3.65 -3.33
C LEU A 9 10.53 -3.57 -3.44
N VAL A 10 9.86 -4.51 -2.78
CA VAL A 10 8.40 -4.57 -2.72
C VAL A 10 7.93 -3.70 -1.55
N VAL A 11 7.28 -2.59 -1.88
CA VAL A 11 6.66 -1.69 -0.91
C VAL A 11 5.17 -2.00 -0.88
N ASP A 12 4.75 -2.59 0.23
CA ASP A 12 3.36 -2.92 0.43
C ASP A 12 2.51 -1.64 0.70
N PRO A 13 1.18 -1.76 0.69
CA PRO A 13 0.31 -0.61 0.82
C PRO A 13 0.38 0.04 2.22
N SER A 14 0.90 -0.68 3.22
CA SER A 14 1.19 -0.16 4.58
C SER A 14 2.54 0.56 4.68
N GLY A 15 3.30 0.66 3.59
CA GLY A 15 4.66 1.19 3.55
C GLY A 15 5.70 0.22 4.12
N LEU A 16 5.34 -1.06 4.35
CA LEU A 16 6.32 -2.07 4.70
C LEU A 16 7.17 -2.39 3.47
N GLU A 17 8.47 -2.26 3.62
CA GLU A 17 9.44 -2.58 2.58
C GLU A 17 9.94 -4.01 2.75
N ARG A 18 9.92 -4.79 1.66
CA ARG A 18 10.47 -6.14 1.58
C ARG A 18 11.39 -6.24 0.39
N MET A 19 12.64 -6.62 0.62
CA MET A 19 13.60 -6.87 -0.46
C MET A 19 13.51 -8.34 -0.89
N VAL A 20 13.42 -8.56 -2.20
CA VAL A 20 13.34 -9.90 -2.81
C VAL A 20 14.49 -10.03 -3.81
N PRO A 21 15.50 -10.85 -3.53
CA PRO A 21 16.57 -11.12 -4.50
C PRO A 21 16.02 -11.91 -5.69
N LEU A 22 16.46 -11.58 -6.90
CA LEU A 22 16.10 -12.30 -8.12
C LEU A 22 17.02 -13.53 -8.28
N ASP A 23 16.68 -14.60 -7.55
CA ASP A 23 17.47 -15.84 -7.39
C ASP A 23 16.98 -17.05 -8.21
N ARG A 24 15.94 -16.88 -9.02
CA ARG A 24 15.30 -17.94 -9.83
C ARG A 24 14.80 -17.38 -11.14
N ASP A 25 14.54 -18.27 -12.11
CA ASP A 25 14.17 -17.87 -13.46
C ASP A 25 12.80 -17.20 -13.56
N VAL A 26 11.85 -17.55 -12.68
CA VAL A 26 10.49 -17.02 -12.70
C VAL A 26 9.99 -16.65 -11.30
N PHE A 27 9.51 -15.43 -11.15
CA PHE A 27 8.80 -14.94 -9.97
C PHE A 27 7.34 -14.70 -10.32
N THR A 28 6.41 -15.40 -9.68
CA THR A 28 4.99 -15.13 -9.82
C THR A 28 4.53 -14.11 -8.80
N LEU A 29 3.71 -13.14 -9.23
CA LEU A 29 3.14 -12.08 -8.40
C LEU A 29 1.63 -12.22 -8.40
N GLY A 30 1.02 -12.19 -7.22
CA GLY A 30 -0.42 -12.32 -7.10
C GLY A 30 -0.89 -12.48 -5.67
N ARG A 31 -2.22 -12.47 -5.48
CA ARG A 31 -2.82 -12.68 -4.16
C ARG A 31 -2.88 -14.14 -3.73
N ASP A 32 -2.67 -15.07 -4.66
CA ASP A 32 -2.64 -16.50 -4.33
C ASP A 32 -1.45 -16.80 -3.39
N PRO A 33 -1.65 -17.56 -2.29
CA PRO A 33 -0.56 -17.99 -1.43
C PRO A 33 0.53 -18.78 -2.17
N SER A 34 0.24 -19.36 -3.34
CA SER A 34 1.23 -20.07 -4.15
C SER A 34 2.17 -19.14 -4.93
N CYS A 35 1.92 -17.82 -4.98
CA CYS A 35 2.78 -16.89 -5.70
C CYS A 35 4.11 -16.63 -4.97
N THR A 36 5.21 -16.59 -5.72
CA THR A 36 6.54 -16.30 -5.17
C THR A 36 6.57 -14.98 -4.40
N ILE A 37 5.93 -13.96 -4.97
CA ILE A 37 5.71 -12.66 -4.32
C ILE A 37 4.22 -12.55 -4.06
N ARG A 38 3.80 -13.02 -2.88
CA ARG A 38 2.43 -12.84 -2.41
C ARG A 38 2.16 -11.35 -2.16
N ILE A 39 1.09 -10.87 -2.78
CA ILE A 39 0.52 -9.54 -2.60
C ILE A 39 -0.92 -9.73 -2.11
N ASP A 40 -1.10 -9.64 -0.79
CA ASP A 40 -2.41 -9.80 -0.19
C ASP A 40 -3.25 -8.53 -0.41
N SER A 41 -4.03 -8.52 -1.48
CA SER A 41 -4.92 -7.42 -1.85
C SER A 41 -6.06 -7.95 -2.72
N PRO A 42 -7.33 -7.58 -2.43
CA PRO A 42 -8.47 -7.99 -3.25
C PRO A 42 -8.44 -7.41 -4.67
N TYR A 43 -7.62 -6.37 -4.90
CA TYR A 43 -7.41 -5.72 -6.19
C TYR A 43 -6.35 -6.40 -7.05
N VAL A 44 -5.73 -7.47 -6.55
CA VAL A 44 -4.72 -8.24 -7.25
C VAL A 44 -5.31 -9.59 -7.67
N SER A 45 -5.17 -9.97 -8.94
CA SER A 45 -5.55 -11.31 -9.41
C SER A 45 -4.78 -12.41 -8.65
N ARG A 46 -5.36 -13.62 -8.57
CA ARG A 46 -4.71 -14.77 -7.90
C ARG A 46 -3.30 -14.99 -8.44
N GLN A 47 -3.18 -15.09 -9.76
CA GLN A 47 -1.92 -14.97 -10.50
C GLN A 47 -2.07 -13.71 -11.36
N HIS A 48 -1.35 -12.64 -11.02
CA HIS A 48 -1.52 -11.32 -11.63
C HIS A 48 -0.50 -11.08 -12.73
N ALA A 49 0.76 -11.34 -12.40
CA ALA A 49 1.88 -11.11 -13.29
C ALA A 49 3.01 -12.10 -12.96
N ARG A 50 4.02 -12.12 -13.82
CA ARG A 50 5.28 -12.77 -13.52
C ARG A 50 6.45 -11.93 -13.99
N ILE A 51 7.59 -12.12 -13.34
CA ILE A 51 8.88 -11.61 -13.78
C ILE A 51 9.69 -12.81 -14.23
N GLU A 52 10.20 -12.77 -15.45
CA GLU A 52 11.02 -13.81 -16.06
C GLU A 52 12.44 -13.29 -16.23
N LEU A 53 13.44 -14.02 -15.75
CA LEU A 53 14.84 -13.71 -15.99
C LEU A 53 15.27 -14.35 -17.31
N GLY A 54 15.51 -13.51 -18.31
CA GLY A 54 16.03 -13.93 -19.62
C GLY A 54 17.50 -13.55 -19.83
N PRO A 55 18.10 -14.00 -20.94
CA PRO A 55 19.47 -13.66 -21.31
C PRO A 55 19.69 -12.14 -21.53
N GLY A 56 18.62 -11.38 -21.78
CA GLY A 56 18.63 -9.92 -21.90
C GLY A 56 18.35 -9.17 -20.59
N GLY A 57 18.23 -9.87 -19.46
CA GLY A 57 17.78 -9.32 -18.19
C GLY A 57 16.32 -9.66 -17.86
N PRO A 58 15.81 -9.18 -16.72
CA PRO A 58 14.45 -9.49 -16.28
C PRO A 58 13.41 -8.75 -17.10
N VAL A 59 12.31 -9.44 -17.41
CA VAL A 59 11.15 -8.89 -18.10
C VAL A 59 9.91 -9.09 -17.24
N PHE A 60 9.00 -8.12 -17.29
CA PHE A 60 7.69 -8.17 -16.65
C PHE A 60 6.61 -8.59 -17.65
N VAL A 61 5.74 -9.50 -17.23
CA VAL A 61 4.62 -10.01 -18.03
C VAL A 61 3.34 -9.98 -17.19
N ASP A 62 2.35 -9.20 -17.63
CA ASP A 62 1.01 -9.24 -17.04
C ASP A 62 0.23 -10.46 -17.57
N LEU A 63 -0.44 -11.20 -16.68
CA LEU A 63 -1.12 -12.47 -17.02
C LEU A 63 -2.62 -12.28 -17.31
N GLY A 64 -3.01 -11.14 -17.87
CA GLY A 64 -4.41 -10.79 -18.11
C GLY A 64 -5.12 -10.41 -16.82
N SER A 65 -4.44 -9.64 -15.97
CA SER A 65 -4.97 -9.23 -14.69
C SER A 65 -6.21 -8.32 -14.83
N ARG A 66 -7.12 -8.37 -13.85
CA ARG A 66 -8.39 -7.61 -13.93
C ARG A 66 -8.15 -6.10 -13.97
N ASN A 67 -7.22 -5.62 -13.16
CA ASN A 67 -6.97 -4.18 -12.98
C ASN A 67 -5.76 -3.70 -13.81
N GLY A 68 -5.01 -4.63 -14.41
CA GLY A 68 -3.78 -4.34 -15.14
C GLY A 68 -2.60 -4.03 -14.21
N SER A 69 -1.41 -4.07 -14.82
CA SER A 69 -0.16 -3.63 -14.23
C SER A 69 0.35 -2.36 -14.91
N LEU A 70 1.10 -1.54 -14.18
CA LEU A 70 1.80 -0.38 -14.72
C LEU A 70 3.30 -0.55 -14.52
N VAL A 71 4.10 -0.20 -15.52
CA VAL A 71 5.58 -0.12 -15.44
C VAL A 71 5.96 1.30 -15.85
N ASP A 72 6.71 1.98 -14.98
CA ASP A 72 7.16 3.37 -15.18
C ASP A 72 6.00 4.33 -15.53
N GLY A 73 4.83 4.07 -14.93
CA GLY A 73 3.60 4.84 -15.12
C GLY A 73 2.79 4.47 -16.37
N GLN A 74 3.32 3.62 -17.25
CA GLN A 74 2.62 3.16 -18.46
C GLN A 74 1.96 1.79 -18.25
N ARG A 75 0.78 1.58 -18.83
CA ARG A 75 0.05 0.31 -18.70
C ARG A 75 0.76 -0.76 -19.52
N VAL A 76 1.03 -1.91 -18.90
CA VAL A 76 1.74 -3.02 -19.53
C VAL A 76 0.91 -3.57 -20.68
N GLN A 77 1.54 -3.71 -21.85
CA GLN A 77 1.01 -4.43 -23.01
C GLN A 77 2.07 -5.46 -23.44
N GLY A 78 1.76 -6.75 -23.28
CA GLY A 78 2.73 -7.81 -23.58
C GLY A 78 3.88 -7.88 -22.58
N VAL A 79 5.11 -8.04 -23.10
CA VAL A 79 6.34 -8.23 -22.33
C VAL A 79 7.10 -6.91 -22.25
N VAL A 80 7.45 -6.46 -21.04
CA VAL A 80 8.16 -5.20 -20.80
C VAL A 80 9.49 -5.46 -20.11
N PRO A 81 10.64 -5.03 -20.67
CA PRO A 81 11.94 -5.17 -20.02
C PRO A 81 12.06 -4.29 -18.78
N LEU A 82 12.72 -4.80 -17.73
CA LEU A 82 12.96 -4.08 -16.49
C LEU A 82 14.41 -3.61 -16.39
N ALA A 83 14.59 -2.30 -16.21
CA ALA A 83 15.90 -1.71 -15.94
C ALA A 83 16.04 -1.38 -14.44
N PRO A 84 17.26 -1.23 -13.91
CA PRO A 84 17.46 -0.62 -12.61
C PRO A 84 16.78 0.75 -12.54
N GLY A 85 16.05 0.99 -11.46
CA GLY A 85 15.21 2.16 -11.27
C GLY A 85 13.76 2.00 -11.72
N SER A 86 13.44 1.00 -12.55
CA SER A 86 12.06 0.78 -13.02
C SER A 86 11.10 0.55 -11.86
N VAL A 87 9.91 1.15 -11.95
CA VAL A 87 8.85 1.08 -10.95
C VAL A 87 7.64 0.35 -11.52
N ILE A 88 7.35 -0.80 -10.95
CA ILE A 88 6.15 -1.58 -11.26
C ILE A 88 5.08 -1.24 -10.23
N ARG A 89 3.86 -0.94 -10.68
CA ARG A 89 2.69 -0.73 -9.80
C ARG A 89 1.61 -1.75 -10.12
N ILE A 90 1.27 -2.56 -9.13
CA ILE A 90 0.23 -3.59 -9.19
C ILE A 90 -0.81 -3.26 -8.12
N ALA A 91 -2.00 -2.82 -8.55
CA ALA A 91 -3.04 -2.31 -7.67
C ALA A 91 -2.56 -1.21 -6.70
N ASP A 92 -2.28 -1.58 -5.45
CA ASP A 92 -1.87 -0.73 -4.33
C ASP A 92 -0.44 -1.04 -3.82
N VAL A 93 0.27 -1.95 -4.49
CA VAL A 93 1.67 -2.30 -4.22
C VAL A 93 2.59 -1.65 -5.25
N THR A 94 3.74 -1.17 -4.78
CA THR A 94 4.81 -0.64 -5.62
C THR A 94 6.04 -1.53 -5.51
N ILE A 95 6.64 -1.88 -6.64
CA ILE A 95 7.87 -2.68 -6.70
C ILE A 95 8.92 -1.86 -7.44
N ARG A 96 10.06 -1.60 -6.79
CA ARG A 96 11.20 -0.91 -7.41
C ARG A 96 12.27 -1.92 -7.78
N CYS A 97 12.78 -1.80 -9.00
CA CYS A 97 13.85 -2.64 -9.51
C CYS A 97 15.20 -2.03 -9.14
N LEU A 98 16.04 -2.76 -8.41
CA LEU A 98 17.34 -2.31 -7.93
C LEU A 98 18.46 -3.12 -8.59
N ALA A 99 19.55 -2.45 -8.96
CA ALA A 99 20.75 -3.08 -9.51
C ALA A 99 21.53 -3.89 -8.46
N GLU A 100 21.57 -3.41 -7.22
CA GLU A 100 22.29 -4.00 -6.11
C GLU A 100 21.33 -4.48 -5.01
N GLY A 101 21.69 -5.57 -4.35
CA GLY A 101 21.05 -6.01 -3.11
C GLY A 101 21.47 -5.14 -1.93
N PRO A 102 20.78 -5.25 -0.77
CA PRO A 102 21.15 -4.44 0.39
C PRO A 102 22.58 -4.76 0.82
N ALA A 103 23.42 -3.72 0.91
CA ALA A 103 24.68 -3.77 1.65
C ALA A 103 24.36 -3.79 3.16
N GLU A 104 24.04 -4.98 3.66
CA GLU A 104 23.70 -5.31 5.05
C GLU A 104 22.52 -4.54 5.70
N PRO A 105 21.72 -5.20 6.56
CA PRO A 105 20.66 -4.53 7.30
C PRO A 105 21.28 -3.70 8.43
N THR A 106 21.57 -2.42 8.19
CA THR A 106 21.71 -1.47 9.32
C THR A 106 20.31 -1.16 9.84
N THR A 107 19.82 -1.98 10.74
CA THR A 107 18.68 -1.63 11.59
C THR A 107 19.07 -0.41 12.43
N ARG A 108 18.58 0.78 12.07
CA ARG A 108 18.46 1.89 13.03
C ARG A 108 17.10 1.78 13.70
N VAL A 109 17.10 1.23 14.91
CA VAL A 109 15.99 1.39 15.84
C VAL A 109 16.02 2.83 16.32
N PHE A 110 15.06 3.66 15.91
CA PHE A 110 14.74 4.87 16.65
C PHE A 110 13.78 4.47 17.77
N ALA A 111 14.32 4.13 18.93
CA ALA A 111 13.53 4.07 20.15
C ALA A 111 13.22 5.52 20.57
N LEU A 112 11.96 5.94 20.44
CA LEU A 112 11.47 7.10 21.17
C LEU A 112 11.09 6.64 22.59
N PRO A 113 11.44 7.40 23.63
CA PRO A 113 11.07 7.05 25.00
C PRO A 113 9.55 7.05 25.12
N ALA A 114 9.02 5.93 25.63
CA ALA A 114 7.63 5.81 26.04
C ALA A 114 7.38 6.84 27.15
N ALA A 115 6.53 7.82 26.86
CA ALA A 115 5.94 8.66 27.90
C ALA A 115 4.83 7.84 28.57
N GLU A 116 5.07 7.47 29.83
CA GLU A 116 4.09 6.86 30.72
C GLU A 116 3.05 7.91 31.16
N GLY A 117 1.77 7.51 31.22
CA GLY A 117 0.69 8.35 31.75
C GLY A 117 -0.73 7.83 31.44
N GLU A 118 -1.25 7.02 32.36
CA GLU A 118 -2.66 6.69 32.72
C GLU A 118 -3.82 6.53 31.69
N ALA A 119 -4.42 5.32 31.77
CA ALA A 119 -5.76 4.83 31.41
C ALA A 119 -6.13 4.54 29.92
N PRO A 120 -6.82 3.40 29.66
CA PRO A 120 -6.97 2.81 28.32
C PRO A 120 -8.11 3.49 27.55
N ASP A 121 -7.87 4.70 27.08
CA ASP A 121 -8.71 5.30 26.06
C ASP A 121 -8.29 4.73 24.72
N ASP A 122 -8.76 3.54 24.36
CA ASP A 122 -8.47 2.82 23.11
C ASP A 122 -9.21 3.43 21.90
N ARG A 123 -9.11 4.76 21.87
CA ARG A 123 -9.74 5.73 20.97
C ARG A 123 -8.73 6.21 19.93
N LEU A 124 -9.23 6.53 18.75
CA LEU A 124 -8.50 7.19 17.69
C LEU A 124 -8.40 8.68 17.99
N ARG A 125 -7.18 9.23 17.98
CA ARG A 125 -6.94 10.67 18.10
C ARG A 125 -6.15 11.16 16.89
N LEU A 126 -6.51 12.33 16.39
CA LEU A 126 -5.91 12.95 15.21
C LEU A 126 -5.47 14.38 15.55
N ASP A 127 -4.19 14.68 15.38
CA ASP A 127 -3.65 16.04 15.39
C ASP A 127 -3.42 16.50 13.94
N VAL A 128 -4.28 17.39 13.49
CA VAL A 128 -4.29 17.93 12.12
C VAL A 128 -3.13 18.90 11.89
N GLN A 129 -2.63 19.57 12.93
CA GLN A 129 -1.54 20.54 12.76
C GLN A 129 -0.19 19.84 12.61
N ASN A 130 0.04 18.77 13.40
CA ASN A 130 1.31 18.04 13.40
C ASN A 130 1.32 16.80 12.50
N HIS A 131 0.19 16.50 11.84
CA HIS A 131 -0.01 15.27 11.07
C HIS A 131 0.26 13.99 11.87
N GLU A 132 -0.15 13.98 13.14
CA GLU A 132 0.06 12.87 14.05
C GLU A 132 -1.25 12.12 14.32
N VAL A 133 -1.15 10.81 14.42
CA VAL A 133 -2.29 9.91 14.66
C VAL A 133 -1.95 9.01 15.84
N TRP A 134 -2.89 8.83 16.74
CA TRP A 134 -2.79 7.88 17.85
C TRP A 134 -3.94 6.89 17.82
N THR A 135 -3.62 5.64 18.08
CA THR A 135 -4.59 4.56 18.35
C THR A 135 -4.38 4.13 19.79
N GLY A 136 -5.28 4.53 20.67
CA GLY A 136 -5.07 4.37 22.09
C GLY A 136 -3.91 5.20 22.62
N ALA A 137 -3.04 4.56 23.41
CA ALA A 137 -1.80 5.16 23.89
C ALA A 137 -0.65 5.13 22.85
N ARG A 138 -0.82 4.42 21.73
CA ARG A 138 0.24 4.25 20.73
C ARG A 138 0.13 5.31 19.64
N ARG A 139 1.20 6.09 19.44
CA ARG A 139 1.36 6.91 18.24
C ARG A 139 1.61 6.02 17.03
N LEU A 140 0.94 6.28 15.92
CA LEU A 140 1.14 5.58 14.67
C LEU A 140 2.58 5.85 14.16
N GLU A 141 3.43 4.83 14.22
CA GLU A 141 4.85 4.93 13.81
C GLU A 141 5.01 5.05 12.29
N ARG A 142 4.04 4.51 11.54
CA ARG A 142 4.03 4.52 10.08
C ARG A 142 3.47 5.85 9.58
N ARG A 143 4.23 6.54 8.72
CA ARG A 143 3.75 7.78 8.09
C ARG A 143 2.58 7.49 7.16
N LEU A 144 1.51 8.27 7.32
CA LEU A 144 0.44 8.36 6.35
C LEU A 144 0.88 9.25 5.19
N SER A 145 0.60 8.82 3.97
CA SER A 145 0.68 9.69 2.79
C SER A 145 -0.37 10.80 2.88
N SER A 146 -0.20 11.88 2.11
CA SER A 146 -1.14 13.01 2.13
C SER A 146 -2.59 12.58 1.87
N GLN A 147 -2.82 11.63 0.95
CA GLN A 147 -4.16 11.12 0.64
C GLN A 147 -4.74 10.28 1.79
N GLU A 148 -3.92 9.44 2.45
CA GLU A 148 -4.39 8.63 3.58
C GLU A 148 -4.71 9.49 4.79
N PHE A 149 -3.87 10.51 5.05
CA PHE A 149 -4.11 11.47 6.10
C PHE A 149 -5.37 12.28 5.83
N GLU A 150 -5.56 12.75 4.59
CA GLU A 150 -6.75 13.52 4.20
C GLU A 150 -8.04 12.70 4.32
N LEU A 151 -8.02 11.42 3.90
CA LEU A 151 -9.13 10.51 4.12
C LEU A 151 -9.46 10.36 5.61
N LEU A 152 -8.44 10.15 6.45
CA LEU A 152 -8.62 10.01 7.90
C LEU A 152 -9.16 11.31 8.52
N ARG A 153 -8.64 12.47 8.10
CA ARG A 153 -9.09 13.79 8.53
C ARG A 153 -10.56 14.01 8.21
N LEU A 154 -10.97 13.77 6.97
CA LEU A 154 -12.36 13.90 6.54
C LEU A 154 -13.29 13.01 7.35
N LEU A 155 -12.91 11.74 7.57
CA LEU A 155 -13.70 10.82 8.38
C LEU A 155 -13.77 11.25 9.85
N TYR A 156 -12.66 11.73 10.41
CA TYR A 156 -12.57 12.17 11.81
C TYR A 156 -13.35 13.45 12.10
N GLU A 157 -13.33 14.41 11.18
CA GLU A 157 -14.14 15.63 11.26
C GLU A 157 -15.64 15.33 11.13
N ASN A 158 -15.99 14.25 10.42
CA ASN A 158 -17.36 13.79 10.21
C ASN A 158 -17.73 12.55 11.04
N ARG A 159 -17.07 12.34 12.19
CA ARG A 159 -17.19 11.12 13.02
C ARG A 159 -18.60 10.78 13.50
N ASP A 160 -19.51 11.76 13.53
CA ASP A 160 -20.90 11.58 13.94
C ASP A 160 -21.82 11.10 12.79
N ARG A 161 -21.30 10.95 11.56
CA ARG A 161 -22.07 10.53 10.40
C ARG A 161 -21.32 9.55 9.49
N VAL A 162 -22.04 8.99 8.54
CA VAL A 162 -21.45 8.20 7.45
C VAL A 162 -21.10 9.14 6.30
N CYS A 163 -19.83 9.14 5.89
CA CYS A 163 -19.36 9.81 4.70
C CYS A 163 -19.57 8.91 3.49
N SER A 164 -20.24 9.41 2.47
CA SER A 164 -20.47 8.65 1.24
C SER A 164 -19.17 8.46 0.46
N SER A 165 -19.14 7.42 -0.38
CA SER A 165 -18.00 7.22 -1.28
C SER A 165 -17.80 8.42 -2.21
N GLN A 166 -18.90 9.04 -2.66
CA GLN A 166 -18.88 10.19 -3.55
C GLN A 166 -18.20 11.40 -2.88
N GLU A 167 -18.64 11.77 -1.68
CA GLU A 167 -18.10 12.89 -0.91
C GLU A 167 -16.60 12.72 -0.64
N LEU A 168 -16.18 11.52 -0.22
CA LEU A 168 -14.78 11.26 0.09
C LEU A 168 -13.90 11.33 -1.16
N GLY A 169 -14.37 10.75 -2.27
CA GLY A 169 -13.62 10.75 -3.51
C GLY A 169 -13.47 12.16 -4.09
N ASP A 170 -14.58 12.91 -4.16
CA ASP A 170 -14.58 14.29 -4.68
C ASP A 170 -13.72 15.22 -3.82
N ALA A 171 -13.70 15.04 -2.49
CA ALA A 171 -12.87 15.84 -1.60
C ALA A 171 -11.37 15.55 -1.75
N ILE A 172 -10.97 14.29 -1.99
CA ILE A 172 -9.55 13.89 -2.03
C ILE A 172 -8.93 14.11 -3.41
N TRP A 173 -9.66 13.83 -4.48
CA TRP A 173 -9.13 13.86 -5.86
C TRP A 173 -9.79 14.92 -6.75
N GLY A 174 -10.88 15.54 -6.30
CA GLY A 174 -11.67 16.46 -7.10
C GLY A 174 -12.76 15.75 -7.91
N VAL A 175 -13.83 16.49 -8.22
CA VAL A 175 -15.01 15.97 -8.94
C VAL A 175 -14.61 15.38 -10.29
N GLY A 176 -14.97 14.11 -10.52
CA GLY A 176 -14.73 13.41 -11.80
C GLY A 176 -13.31 12.87 -12.01
N ASN A 177 -12.38 13.09 -11.08
CA ASN A 177 -10.97 12.67 -11.20
C ASN A 177 -10.65 11.35 -10.47
N TRP A 178 -11.67 10.59 -10.08
CA TRP A 178 -11.50 9.36 -9.31
C TRP A 178 -12.57 8.32 -9.66
N ASP A 179 -12.30 7.08 -9.26
CA ASP A 179 -13.24 5.98 -9.35
C ASP A 179 -13.38 5.25 -8.00
N ARG A 180 -14.42 4.42 -7.87
CA ARG A 180 -14.70 3.68 -6.63
C ARG A 180 -13.55 2.77 -6.21
N ASP A 181 -12.81 2.18 -7.15
CA ASP A 181 -11.68 1.29 -6.85
C ASP A 181 -10.47 2.07 -6.32
N MET A 182 -10.26 3.34 -6.72
CA MET A 182 -9.26 4.23 -6.13
C MET A 182 -9.56 4.53 -4.67
N LEU A 183 -10.81 4.90 -4.35
CA LEU A 183 -11.21 5.15 -2.96
C LEU A 183 -11.08 3.89 -2.11
N HIS A 184 -11.55 2.75 -2.61
CA HIS A 184 -11.47 1.51 -1.85
C HIS A 184 -10.02 1.07 -1.61
N ARG A 185 -9.12 1.24 -2.60
CA ARG A 185 -7.67 1.03 -2.41
C ARG A 185 -7.10 1.96 -1.35
N LEU A 186 -7.50 3.24 -1.34
CA LEU A 186 -7.05 4.19 -0.31
C LEU A 186 -7.53 3.78 1.09
N VAL A 187 -8.79 3.39 1.24
CA VAL A 187 -9.34 2.92 2.52
C VAL A 187 -8.63 1.65 2.98
N TYR A 188 -8.39 0.71 2.07
CA TYR A 188 -7.65 -0.52 2.37
C TYR A 188 -6.24 -0.23 2.91
N ARG A 189 -5.52 0.70 2.27
CA ARG A 189 -4.20 1.16 2.74
C ARG A 189 -4.25 1.77 4.13
N LEU A 190 -5.21 2.67 4.35
CA LEU A 190 -5.39 3.33 5.64
C LEU A 190 -5.70 2.31 6.74
N LYS A 191 -6.60 1.34 6.49
CA LYS A 191 -6.91 0.27 7.45
C LYS A 191 -5.71 -0.59 7.79
N ARG A 192 -4.87 -0.96 6.81
CA ARG A 192 -3.65 -1.75 7.07
C ARG A 192 -2.61 -1.04 7.94
N LYS A 193 -2.64 0.29 7.98
CA LYS A 193 -1.75 1.09 8.83
C LYS A 193 -2.37 1.33 10.20
N LEU A 194 -3.67 1.63 10.24
CA LEU A 194 -4.36 2.11 11.43
C LEU A 194 -4.95 0.99 12.29
N GLU A 195 -5.50 -0.05 11.67
CA GLU A 195 -6.24 -1.08 12.38
C GLU A 195 -5.29 -2.11 13.01
N PRO A 196 -5.55 -2.54 14.25
CA PRO A 196 -4.86 -3.70 14.83
C PRO A 196 -5.07 -4.97 13.99
N ASP A 197 -6.28 -5.14 13.46
CA ASP A 197 -6.66 -6.20 12.51
C ASP A 197 -7.45 -5.57 11.33
N PRO A 198 -6.88 -5.51 10.12
CA PRO A 198 -7.55 -4.93 8.95
C PRO A 198 -8.81 -5.70 8.49
N GLU A 199 -8.92 -6.99 8.80
CA GLU A 199 -10.11 -7.79 8.48
C GLU A 199 -11.23 -7.57 9.49
N LYS A 200 -10.89 -7.13 10.70
CA LYS A 200 -11.83 -6.75 11.76
C LYS A 200 -11.61 -5.29 12.17
N PRO A 201 -11.88 -4.35 11.25
CA PRO A 201 -11.58 -2.95 11.47
C PRO A 201 -12.38 -2.42 12.65
N ARG A 202 -11.67 -1.77 13.58
CA ARG A 202 -12.24 -1.15 14.77
C ARG A 202 -12.55 0.31 14.49
N TYR A 203 -11.62 1.06 13.92
CA TYR A 203 -11.73 2.51 13.80
C TYR A 203 -12.48 2.92 12.52
N ILE A 204 -12.19 2.31 11.37
CA ILE A 204 -12.80 2.67 10.08
C ILE A 204 -13.85 1.62 9.71
N GLN A 205 -15.11 1.99 9.92
CA GLN A 205 -16.25 1.13 9.62
C GLN A 205 -16.72 1.35 8.19
N THR A 206 -16.87 0.25 7.45
CA THR A 206 -17.49 0.26 6.12
C THR A 206 -18.99 0.08 6.28
N VAL A 207 -19.77 1.05 5.79
CA VAL A 207 -21.23 0.98 5.74
C VAL A 207 -21.63 0.59 4.33
N PRO A 208 -22.09 -0.66 4.10
CA PRO A 208 -22.36 -1.18 2.76
C PRO A 208 -23.25 -0.24 1.95
N TRP A 209 -22.90 -0.03 0.68
CA TRP A 209 -23.63 0.80 -0.28
C TRP A 209 -23.68 2.30 0.01
N ILE A 210 -23.24 2.74 1.19
CA ILE A 210 -23.26 4.15 1.60
C ILE A 210 -21.84 4.71 1.56
N GLY A 211 -20.91 4.16 2.34
CA GLY A 211 -19.54 4.64 2.40
C GLY A 211 -18.82 4.23 3.69
N TYR A 212 -18.22 5.20 4.38
CA TYR A 212 -17.33 4.95 5.50
C TYR A 212 -17.62 5.90 6.65
N ARG A 213 -17.40 5.44 7.88
CA ARG A 213 -17.42 6.27 9.08
C ARG A 213 -16.24 5.91 9.97
N VAL A 214 -15.82 6.83 10.82
CA VAL A 214 -14.85 6.53 11.86
C VAL A 214 -15.53 6.36 13.22
N THR A 215 -15.00 5.46 14.03
CA THR A 215 -15.33 5.35 15.44
C THR A 215 -14.13 5.89 16.22
N PRO A 216 -14.24 7.10 16.79
CA PRO A 216 -13.18 7.70 17.57
C PRO A 216 -12.97 6.94 18.87
#